data_AF-A0A6B0BUE4-F1
#
_entry.id   AF-A0A6B0BUE4-F1
#
_cell.length_a   1.000
_cell.length_b   1.000
_cell.length_c   1.000
_cell.angle_alpha   90.00
_cell.angle_beta   90.00
_cell.angle_gamma   90.00
#
_symmetry.space_group_name_H-M   'P 1'
#
loop_
_entity.id
_entity.type
_entity.pdbx_description
1 polymer ?
#
loop_
_entity_poly.entity_id
_entity_poly.type
_entity_poly.pdbx_seq_one_letter_code
_entity_poly.pdbx_strand_id
1 'polypeptide(L)'
;LSLHQVQQMIDDALLIEPSIGSVCNAFDHMWGYFKKCANEEERQQSKLLKADFINGKIDTQTLLDFLAELANKYDVQYLLQSRVLNTKRKR
;
A
#
# COMPACT_ATOMS: atom_id res chain seq x y z
N LEU A 1 -20.95 21.81 11.84
CA LEU A 1 -19.53 21.76 11.45
C LEU A 1 -19.30 22.81 10.38
N SER A 2 -18.43 23.79 10.63
CA SER A 2 -18.01 24.72 9.58
C SER A 2 -17.02 24.04 8.64
N LEU A 3 -16.89 24.55 7.41
CA LEU A 3 -15.91 24.04 6.43
C LEU A 3 -14.49 24.02 7.00
N HIS A 4 -14.15 25.02 7.81
CA HIS A 4 -12.85 25.12 8.49
C HIS A 4 -12.63 23.98 9.51
N GLN A 5 -13.65 23.66 10.31
CA GLN A 5 -13.56 22.55 11.27
C GLN A 5 -13.39 21.20 10.57
N VAL A 6 -14.10 20.98 9.45
CA VAL A 6 -13.94 19.76 8.65
C VAL A 6 -12.52 19.69 8.06
N GLN A 7 -11.99 20.81 7.56
CA GLN A 7 -10.65 20.84 6.98
C GLN A 7 -9.56 20.57 8.03
N GLN A 8 -9.68 21.12 9.25
CA GLN A 8 -8.77 20.80 10.35
C GLN A 8 -8.82 19.32 10.71
N MET A 9 -10.01 18.74 10.87
CA MET A 9 -10.15 17.32 11.18
C MET A 9 -9.52 16.40 10.12
N ILE A 10 -9.57 16.81 8.84
CA ILE A 10 -8.89 16.09 7.75
C ILE A 10 -7.36 16.21 7.90
N ASP A 11 -6.85 17.41 8.19
CA ASP A 11 -5.42 17.64 8.35
C ASP A 11 -4.85 16.86 9.55
N ASP A 12 -5.53 16.91 10.69
CA ASP A 12 -5.22 16.09 11.88
C ASP A 12 -5.22 14.59 11.54
N ALA A 13 -6.21 14.12 10.78
CA ALA A 13 -6.29 12.72 10.38
C ALA A 13 -5.15 12.31 9.42
N LEU A 14 -4.63 13.22 8.60
CA LEU A 14 -3.51 12.96 7.70
C LEU A 14 -2.16 12.85 8.43
N LEU A 15 -2.06 13.38 9.64
CA LEU A 15 -0.88 13.27 10.52
C LEU A 15 -0.83 11.94 11.29
N ILE A 16 -1.93 11.18 11.32
CA ILE A 16 -1.97 9.89 12.01
C ILE A 16 -1.13 8.89 11.23
N GLU A 17 -0.05 8.42 11.85
CA GLU A 17 0.78 7.38 11.25
C GLU A 17 0.01 6.06 11.15
N PRO A 18 0.05 5.38 9.99
CA PRO A 18 -0.65 4.13 9.83
C PRO A 18 0.02 3.04 10.68
N SER A 19 -0.78 2.40 11.54
CA SER A 19 -0.32 1.24 12.30
C SER A 19 0.08 0.08 11.38
N ILE A 20 1.01 -0.78 11.84
CA ILE A 20 1.45 -2.00 11.14
C ILE A 20 0.26 -2.83 10.64
N GLY A 21 -0.78 -2.99 11.46
CA GLY A 21 -2.00 -3.72 11.09
C GLY A 21 -2.77 -3.07 9.94
N SER A 22 -2.86 -1.74 9.91
CA SER A 22 -3.53 -0.98 8.85
C SER A 22 -2.78 -1.09 7.53
N VAL A 23 -1.45 -1.00 7.56
CA VAL A 23 -0.60 -1.20 6.39
C VAL A 23 -0.70 -2.62 5.86
N CYS A 24 -0.64 -3.62 6.74
CA CYS A 24 -0.80 -5.02 6.37
C CYS A 24 -2.15 -5.27 5.71
N ASN A 25 -3.24 -4.75 6.27
CA ASN A 25 -4.58 -4.92 5.71
C ASN A 25 -4.69 -4.27 4.32
N ALA A 26 -4.14 -3.06 4.14
CA ALA A 26 -4.10 -2.41 2.84
C ALA A 26 -3.26 -3.20 1.82
N PHE A 27 -2.12 -3.75 2.26
CA PHE A 27 -1.26 -4.61 1.45
C PHE A 27 -1.99 -5.88 1.01
N ASP A 28 -2.65 -6.61 1.93
CA ASP A 28 -3.43 -7.81 1.60
C ASP A 28 -4.55 -7.50 0.59
N HIS A 29 -5.22 -6.36 0.74
CA HIS A 29 -6.24 -5.91 -0.20
C HIS A 29 -5.66 -5.66 -1.60
N MET A 30 -4.56 -4.93 -1.70
CA MET A 30 -3.87 -4.66 -2.99
C MET A 30 -3.30 -5.94 -3.59
N TRP A 31 -2.74 -6.83 -2.78
CA TRP A 31 -2.28 -8.15 -3.18
C TRP A 31 -3.40 -9.02 -3.77
N GLY A 32 -4.64 -8.83 -3.30
CA GLY A 32 -5.83 -9.50 -3.83
C GLY A 32 -6.03 -9.35 -5.34
N TYR A 33 -5.60 -8.24 -5.94
CA TYR A 33 -5.66 -8.02 -7.39
C TYR A 33 -4.72 -8.96 -8.16
N PHE A 34 -3.56 -9.27 -7.57
CA PHE A 34 -2.53 -10.09 -8.20
C PHE A 34 -2.69 -11.57 -7.90
N LYS A 35 -3.32 -11.95 -6.78
CA LYS A 35 -3.40 -13.34 -6.29
C LYS A 35 -3.80 -14.39 -7.34
N LYS A 36 -4.65 -14.01 -8.31
CA LYS A 36 -5.11 -14.90 -9.40
C LYS A 36 -4.11 -15.07 -10.55
N CYS A 37 -3.25 -14.08 -10.80
CA CYS A 37 -2.30 -14.07 -11.92
C CYS A 37 -0.83 -14.21 -11.47
N ALA A 38 -0.56 -13.99 -10.18
CA ALA A 38 0.76 -14.11 -9.57
C ALA A 38 1.23 -15.57 -9.54
N ASN A 39 2.50 -15.75 -9.88
CA ASN A 39 3.18 -17.04 -9.84
C ASN A 39 3.52 -17.45 -8.39
N GLU A 40 4.01 -18.67 -8.21
CA GLU A 40 4.33 -19.19 -6.87
C GLU A 40 5.48 -18.43 -6.19
N GLU A 41 6.45 -17.94 -6.97
CA GLU A 41 7.55 -17.13 -6.46
C GLU A 41 7.05 -15.80 -5.89
N GLU A 42 6.19 -15.08 -6.60
CA GLU A 42 5.57 -13.83 -6.15
C GLU A 42 4.67 -14.04 -4.94
N ARG A 43 3.96 -15.18 -4.89
CA ARG A 43 3.15 -15.56 -3.71
C ARG A 43 4.02 -15.82 -2.49
N GLN A 44 5.21 -16.39 -2.68
CA GLN A 44 6.14 -16.61 -1.58
C GLN A 44 6.78 -15.29 -1.16
N GLN A 45 7.18 -14.45 -2.13
CA GLN A 45 7.75 -13.14 -1.89
C GLN A 45 6.79 -12.23 -1.13
N SER A 46 5.51 -12.19 -1.49
CA SER A 46 4.52 -11.37 -0.80
C SER A 46 4.33 -11.78 0.67
N LYS A 47 4.38 -13.09 0.97
CA LYS A 47 4.35 -13.59 2.35
C LYS A 47 5.60 -13.20 3.13
N LEU A 48 6.78 -13.32 2.51
CA LEU A 48 8.06 -12.96 3.12
C LEU A 48 8.10 -11.47 3.45
N LEU A 49 7.81 -10.61 2.48
CA LEU A 49 7.76 -9.16 2.67
C LEU A 49 6.79 -8.75 3.77
N LYS A 50 5.58 -9.34 3.80
CA LYS A 50 4.62 -9.10 4.88
C LYS A 50 5.17 -9.53 6.24
N ALA A 51 5.82 -10.68 6.33
CA ALA A 51 6.45 -11.14 7.56
C ALA A 51 7.59 -10.22 8.01
N ASP A 52 8.48 -9.83 7.10
CA ASP A 52 9.59 -8.92 7.41
C ASP A 52 9.09 -7.53 7.82
N PHE A 53 7.99 -7.04 7.23
CA PHE A 53 7.35 -5.78 7.64
C PHE A 53 6.78 -5.87 9.05
N ILE A 54 6.07 -6.96 9.38
CA ILE A 54 5.53 -7.18 10.73
C ILE A 54 6.67 -7.29 11.77
N ASN A 55 7.82 -7.85 11.38
CA ASN A 55 9.01 -7.92 12.22
C ASN A 55 9.81 -6.60 12.26
N GLY A 56 9.37 -5.54 11.57
CA GLY A 56 10.03 -4.24 11.54
C GLY A 56 11.36 -4.22 10.78
N LYS A 57 11.62 -5.21 9.92
CA LYS A 57 12.87 -5.30 9.13
C LYS A 57 12.82 -4.49 7.84
N ILE A 58 11.63 -4.22 7.33
CA ILE A 58 11.42 -3.43 6.10
C ILE A 58 10.36 -2.36 6.36
N ASP A 59 10.41 -1.30 5.56
CA ASP A 59 9.47 -0.19 5.63
C ASP A 59 8.24 -0.42 4.74
N THR A 60 7.18 0.35 4.97
CA THR A 60 5.98 0.37 4.12
C THR A 60 6.35 0.67 2.66
N GLN A 61 7.37 1.50 2.43
CA GLN A 61 7.81 1.84 1.08
C GLN A 61 8.26 0.60 0.27
N THR A 62 8.89 -0.38 0.91
CA THR A 62 9.32 -1.64 0.27
C THR A 62 8.11 -2.48 -0.16
N LEU A 63 7.06 -2.51 0.66
CA LEU A 63 5.80 -3.19 0.30
C LEU A 63 5.12 -2.52 -0.89
N LEU A 64 5.11 -1.19 -0.92
CA LEU A 64 4.50 -0.41 -2.01
C LEU A 64 5.28 -0.57 -3.31
N ASP A 65 6.61 -0.62 -3.26
CA ASP A 65 7.46 -0.81 -4.44
C ASP A 65 7.17 -2.16 -5.11
N PHE A 66 7.12 -3.24 -4.33
CA PHE A 66 6.74 -4.57 -4.81
C PHE A 66 5.34 -4.58 -5.46
N LEU A 67 4.36 -3.92 -4.84
CA LEU A 67 3.02 -3.82 -5.43
C LEU A 67 3.00 -2.97 -6.70
N ALA A 68 3.84 -1.94 -6.80
CA ALA A 68 3.96 -1.11 -7.99
C ALA A 68 4.61 -1.89 -9.15
N GLU A 69 5.62 -2.70 -8.88
CA GLU A 69 6.22 -3.61 -9.87
C GLU A 69 5.19 -4.61 -10.41
N LEU A 70 4.40 -5.21 -9.52
CA LEU A 70 3.32 -6.12 -9.91
C LEU A 70 2.21 -5.39 -10.69
N ALA A 71 1.83 -4.19 -10.26
CA ALA A 71 0.84 -3.38 -10.97
C ALA A 71 1.29 -3.07 -12.40
N ASN A 72 2.58 -2.82 -12.60
CA ASN A 72 3.17 -2.60 -13.92
C ASN A 72 3.22 -3.91 -14.73
N LYS A 73 3.71 -4.99 -14.13
CA LYS A 73 3.83 -6.32 -14.76
C LYS A 73 2.48 -6.87 -15.25
N TYR A 74 1.43 -6.70 -14.46
CA TYR A 74 0.10 -7.22 -14.75
C TYR A 74 -0.86 -6.16 -15.35
N ASP A 75 -0.34 -4.97 -15.68
CA ASP A 75 -1.09 -3.83 -16.20
C ASP A 75 -2.38 -3.54 -15.39
N VAL A 76 -2.27 -3.52 -14.06
CA VAL A 76 -3.41 -3.22 -13.18
C VAL A 76 -3.62 -1.71 -13.13
N GLN A 77 -4.26 -1.18 -14.16
CA GLN A 77 -4.52 0.26 -14.36
C GLN A 77 -5.10 0.95 -13.13
N TYR A 78 -6.04 0.30 -12.43
CA TYR A 78 -6.64 0.84 -11.19
C TYR A 78 -5.59 1.13 -10.11
N LEU A 79 -4.63 0.23 -9.93
CA LEU A 79 -3.56 0.37 -8.94
C LEU A 79 -2.51 1.38 -9.40
N LEU A 80 -2.17 1.40 -10.69
CA LEU A 80 -1.25 2.40 -11.27
C LEU A 80 -1.79 3.84 -11.17
N GLN A 81 -3.11 4.01 -11.25
CA GLN A 81 -3.78 5.32 -11.10
C GLN A 81 -4.07 5.68 -9.64
N SER A 82 -3.90 4.75 -8.70
CA SER A 82 -4.16 4.96 -7.28
C SER A 82 -3.12 5.90 -6.64
N ARG A 83 -3.59 6.78 -5.76
CA ARG A 83 -2.72 7.66 -4.95
C ARG A 83 -1.74 6.88 -4.07
N VAL A 84 -2.06 5.63 -3.72
CA VAL A 84 -1.25 4.80 -2.80
C VAL A 84 0.04 4.32 -3.47
N LEU A 85 0.01 3.99 -4.76
CA LEU A 85 1.18 3.51 -5.51
C LEU A 85 1.80 4.59 -6.40
N ASN A 86 1.05 5.66 -6.71
CA ASN A 86 1.56 6.84 -7.39
C ASN A 86 2.27 7.78 -6.40
N THR A 87 3.36 7.30 -5.80
CA THR A 87 4.24 8.05 -4.87
C THR A 87 5.00 9.21 -5.56
N LYS A 88 5.01 9.26 -6.91
CA LYS A 88 5.62 10.36 -7.67
C LYS A 88 4.82 11.67 -7.67
N ARG A 89 3.59 11.70 -7.16
CA ARG A 89 2.92 12.97 -6.86
C ARG A 89 3.43 13.48 -5.52
N LYS A 90 4.35 14.46 -5.57
CA LYS A 90 4.68 15.34 -4.44
C LYS A 90 3.40 15.64 -3.67
N ARG A 91 3.38 15.26 -2.39
CA ARG A 91 2.46 15.85 -1.41
C ARG A 91 2.76 17.33 -1.29
#